data_AF-A0A0A9CLQ5-F1
#
_entry.id   AF-A0A0A9CLQ5-F1
#
_cell.length_a   1.000
_cell.length_b   1.000
_cell.length_c   1.000
_cell.angle_alpha   90.00
_cell.angle_beta   90.00
_cell.angle_gamma   90.00
#
_symmetry.space_group_name_H-M   'P 1'
#
loop_
_entity.id
_entity.type
_entity.pdbx_description
1 polymer ?
#
loop_
_entity_poly.entity_id
_entity_poly.type
_entity_poly.pdbx_seq_one_letter_code
_entity_poly.pdbx_strand_id
1 'polypeptide(L)'
;MNKLRSLPSSVCEMTSLYLLDAHFNELCGLPSAFGKLSSLEILNLSSNFSDLKELPASFGDLLNLSELDLSNNQIHALPDTFGRLDKLEKLNLEQNPLAMPPMDIVNKGVDAVKEYMSKRWLDILLEEEQKRIAAETPQATSTPKAWLERSVSWVSGVSGSLVGYLSGNEKSEKDAYLDQQL
;
A
#
# COMPACT_ATOMS: atom_id res chain seq x y z
N MET A 1 33.41 -7.11 8.05
CA MET A 1 32.64 -6.41 7.00
C MET A 1 32.49 -7.34 5.83
N ASN A 2 31.27 -7.75 5.53
CA ASN A 2 30.98 -8.54 4.35
C ASN A 2 30.70 -7.59 3.17
N LYS A 3 31.18 -7.95 1.97
CA LYS A 3 31.11 -7.10 0.78
C LYS A 3 30.04 -7.58 -0.20
N LEU A 4 28.97 -8.17 0.31
CA LEU A 4 27.90 -8.71 -0.53
C LEU A 4 27.11 -7.54 -1.14
N ARG A 5 27.23 -7.37 -2.46
CA ARG A 5 26.58 -6.27 -3.19
C ARG A 5 25.18 -6.58 -3.69
N SER A 6 24.89 -7.86 -3.89
CA SER A 6 23.59 -8.32 -4.39
C SER A 6 23.34 -9.75 -3.94
N LEU A 7 22.08 -10.08 -3.70
CA LEU A 7 21.64 -11.46 -3.56
C LEU A 7 21.39 -12.06 -4.96
N PRO A 8 21.82 -13.30 -5.22
CA PRO A 8 21.51 -13.96 -6.48
C PRO A 8 20.01 -14.23 -6.59
N SER A 9 19.47 -14.22 -7.81
CA SER A 9 18.05 -14.46 -8.06
C SER A 9 17.57 -15.84 -7.59
N SER A 10 18.47 -16.81 -7.45
CA SER A 10 18.18 -18.13 -6.90
C SER A 10 17.70 -18.10 -5.44
N VAL A 11 18.04 -17.07 -4.66
CA VAL A 11 17.48 -16.89 -3.31
C VAL A 11 15.95 -16.81 -3.38
N CYS A 12 15.40 -16.18 -4.43
CA CYS A 12 13.95 -16.08 -4.62
C CYS A 12 13.25 -17.42 -4.88
N GLU A 13 13.99 -18.49 -5.13
CA GLU A 13 13.44 -19.84 -5.34
C GLU A 13 13.37 -20.64 -4.03
N MET A 14 13.95 -20.12 -2.95
CA MET A 14 13.96 -20.75 -1.64
C MET A 14 12.61 -20.56 -0.91
N THR A 15 11.57 -21.21 -1.39
CA THR A 15 10.20 -21.06 -0.85
C THR A 15 10.03 -21.53 0.60
N SER A 16 10.96 -22.32 1.13
CA SER A 16 10.99 -22.76 2.54
C SER A 16 11.87 -21.89 3.44
N LEU A 17 12.45 -20.80 2.91
CA LEU A 17 13.30 -19.91 3.69
C LEU A 17 12.43 -19.14 4.71
N TYR A 18 12.72 -19.37 5.98
CA TYR A 18 11.99 -18.78 7.11
C TYR A 18 12.65 -17.48 7.61
N LEU A 19 13.97 -17.49 7.70
CA LEU A 19 14.78 -16.38 8.20
C LEU A 19 15.88 -16.09 7.18
N LEU A 20 16.00 -14.82 6.80
CA LEU A 20 17.10 -14.31 6.00
C LEU A 20 17.78 -13.17 6.75
N ASP A 21 19.03 -13.42 7.12
CA ASP A 21 19.88 -12.41 7.74
C ASP A 21 21.00 -12.03 6.77
N ALA A 22 20.95 -10.80 6.28
CA ALA A 22 21.99 -10.17 5.49
C ALA A 22 22.40 -8.81 6.08
N HIS A 23 22.40 -8.69 7.41
CA HIS A 23 22.91 -7.50 8.08
C HIS A 23 24.40 -7.27 7.78
N PHE A 24 24.83 -6.00 7.84
CA PHE A 24 26.24 -5.61 7.75
C PHE A 24 26.94 -6.03 6.43
N ASN A 25 26.25 -5.76 5.32
CA ASN A 25 26.70 -5.99 3.95
C ASN A 25 26.76 -4.67 3.14
N GLU A 26 27.01 -4.76 1.84
CA GLU A 26 27.03 -3.62 0.91
C GLU A 26 25.91 -3.76 -0.14
N LEU A 27 24.73 -4.29 0.24
CA LEU A 27 23.66 -4.57 -0.71
C LEU A 27 23.20 -3.28 -1.40
N CYS A 28 23.21 -3.27 -2.74
CA CYS A 28 22.69 -2.16 -3.54
C CYS A 28 21.18 -2.28 -3.80
N GLY A 29 20.62 -3.48 -3.61
CA GLY A 29 19.24 -3.78 -3.93
C GLY A 29 18.91 -5.25 -3.70
N LEU A 30 17.62 -5.56 -3.74
CA LEU A 30 17.12 -6.93 -3.74
C LEU A 30 16.69 -7.33 -5.15
N PRO A 31 16.76 -8.62 -5.51
CA PRO A 31 16.28 -9.11 -6.79
C PRO A 31 14.78 -8.80 -6.98
N SER A 32 14.35 -8.52 -8.21
CA SER A 32 12.97 -8.13 -8.52
C SER A 32 11.92 -9.18 -8.14
N ALA A 33 12.31 -10.44 -7.99
CA ALA A 33 11.46 -11.55 -7.60
C ALA A 33 11.49 -11.87 -6.10
N PHE A 34 11.99 -10.96 -5.26
CA PHE A 34 12.12 -11.19 -3.81
C PHE A 34 10.81 -11.58 -3.12
N GLY A 35 9.67 -11.08 -3.62
CA GLY A 35 8.32 -11.46 -3.18
C GLY A 35 7.96 -12.95 -3.32
N LYS A 36 8.74 -13.76 -4.04
CA LYS A 36 8.51 -15.22 -4.15
C LYS A 36 8.81 -15.98 -2.86
N LEU A 37 9.50 -15.35 -1.90
CA LEU A 37 9.82 -15.92 -0.60
C LEU A 37 8.59 -15.98 0.31
N SER A 38 7.63 -16.82 -0.07
CA SER A 38 6.31 -16.87 0.58
C SER A 38 6.36 -17.33 2.04
N SER A 39 7.37 -18.10 2.47
CA SER A 39 7.49 -18.58 3.85
C SER A 39 8.42 -17.73 4.73
N LEU A 40 8.92 -16.61 4.21
CA LEU A 40 9.84 -15.76 4.95
C LEU A 40 9.07 -15.00 6.04
N GLU A 41 9.49 -15.19 7.29
CA GLU A 41 8.91 -14.52 8.46
C GLU A 41 9.84 -13.45 9.00
N ILE A 42 11.15 -13.70 9.00
CA ILE A 42 12.15 -12.80 9.60
C ILE A 42 13.16 -12.35 8.54
N LEU A 43 13.26 -11.04 8.34
CA LEU A 43 14.20 -10.44 7.40
C LEU A 43 15.02 -9.34 8.06
N ASN A 44 16.34 -9.53 8.11
CA ASN A 44 17.27 -8.52 8.58
C ASN A 44 18.17 -8.06 7.43
N LEU A 45 17.99 -6.81 6.99
CA LEU A 45 18.83 -6.13 6.02
C LEU A 45 19.47 -4.87 6.62
N SER A 46 19.58 -4.81 7.96
CA SER A 46 20.14 -3.65 8.63
C SER A 46 21.60 -3.42 8.23
N SER A 47 22.06 -2.17 8.34
CA SER A 47 23.47 -1.84 8.14
C SER A 47 24.00 -2.16 6.73
N ASN A 48 23.18 -1.96 5.68
CA ASN A 48 23.61 -1.97 4.27
C ASN A 48 23.85 -0.52 3.77
N PHE A 49 24.74 0.18 4.47
CA PHE A 49 24.99 1.63 4.40
C PHE A 49 25.32 2.22 3.02
N SER A 50 25.70 1.39 2.05
CA SER A 50 26.33 1.86 0.81
C SER A 50 25.33 2.30 -0.25
N ASP A 51 24.29 1.49 -0.55
CA ASP A 51 23.47 1.74 -1.74
C ASP A 51 22.03 1.18 -1.71
N LEU A 52 21.55 0.59 -0.61
CA LEU A 52 20.17 0.11 -0.55
C LEU A 52 19.19 1.28 -0.48
N LYS A 53 18.73 1.74 -1.65
CA LYS A 53 17.89 2.95 -1.82
C LYS A 53 16.39 2.66 -1.92
N GLU A 54 16.05 1.50 -2.43
CA GLU A 54 14.67 1.10 -2.67
C GLU A 54 14.51 -0.42 -2.50
N LEU A 55 13.28 -0.83 -2.23
CA LEU A 55 12.87 -2.23 -2.23
C LEU A 55 12.11 -2.53 -3.53
N PRO A 56 12.19 -3.77 -4.05
CA PRO A 56 11.47 -4.15 -5.26
C PRO A 56 9.94 -4.07 -5.04
N ALA A 57 9.19 -3.80 -6.11
CA ALA A 57 7.72 -3.76 -6.03
C ALA A 57 7.08 -5.09 -5.56
N SER A 58 7.77 -6.22 -5.77
CA SER A 58 7.35 -7.54 -5.28
C SER A 58 7.54 -7.71 -3.77
N PHE A 59 8.18 -6.77 -3.08
CA PHE A 59 8.41 -6.88 -1.64
C PHE A 59 7.10 -6.99 -0.85
N GLY A 60 6.03 -6.35 -1.34
CA GLY A 60 4.68 -6.49 -0.76
C GLY A 60 4.04 -7.88 -0.91
N ASP A 61 4.65 -8.80 -1.67
CA ASP A 61 4.16 -10.20 -1.78
C ASP A 61 4.71 -11.12 -0.67
N LEU A 62 5.51 -10.60 0.26
CA LEU A 62 6.00 -11.35 1.43
C LEU A 62 4.90 -11.49 2.50
N LEU A 63 3.86 -12.25 2.20
CA LEU A 63 2.63 -12.33 3.02
C LEU A 63 2.84 -12.92 4.42
N ASN A 64 3.94 -13.65 4.65
CA ASN A 64 4.26 -14.23 5.95
C ASN A 64 5.28 -13.42 6.77
N LEU A 65 5.77 -12.30 6.24
CA LEU A 65 6.79 -11.51 6.94
C LEU A 65 6.21 -10.90 8.21
N SER A 66 6.81 -11.24 9.35
CA SER A 66 6.42 -10.79 10.69
C SER A 66 7.43 -9.81 11.27
N GLU A 67 8.71 -9.97 10.98
CA GLU A 67 9.79 -9.12 11.47
C GLU A 67 10.67 -8.62 10.33
N LEU A 68 10.82 -7.29 10.24
CA LEU A 68 11.61 -6.62 9.22
C LEU A 68 12.51 -5.55 9.85
N ASP A 69 13.83 -5.74 9.70
CA ASP A 69 14.82 -4.72 10.04
C ASP A 69 15.49 -4.18 8.78
N LEU A 70 15.25 -2.91 8.50
CA LEU A 70 15.87 -2.13 7.44
C LEU A 70 16.65 -0.93 7.99
N SER A 71 16.98 -0.93 9.29
CA SER A 71 17.71 0.17 9.90
C SER A 71 19.09 0.39 9.26
N ASN A 72 19.60 1.61 9.34
CA ASN A 72 20.95 1.93 8.85
C ASN A 72 21.15 1.63 7.35
N ASN A 73 20.21 2.10 6.53
CA ASN A 73 20.24 1.99 5.08
C ASN A 73 20.06 3.37 4.43
N GLN A 74 19.95 3.42 3.10
CA GLN A 74 19.74 4.65 2.34
C GLN A 74 18.35 4.68 1.71
N ILE A 75 17.36 4.03 2.34
CA ILE A 75 16.03 3.86 1.77
C ILE A 75 15.30 5.19 1.77
N HIS A 76 14.90 5.64 0.58
CA HIS A 76 14.16 6.89 0.42
C HIS A 76 12.64 6.69 0.45
N ALA A 77 12.18 5.56 -0.11
CA ALA A 77 10.77 5.24 -0.16
C ALA A 77 10.53 3.74 0.01
N LEU A 78 9.43 3.40 0.70
CA LEU A 78 8.87 2.06 0.68
C LEU A 78 8.03 1.86 -0.60
N PRO A 79 7.96 0.63 -1.13
CA PRO A 79 7.17 0.33 -2.32
C PRO A 79 5.67 0.49 -2.02
N ASP A 80 4.87 0.93 -3.00
CA ASP A 80 3.43 1.17 -2.78
C ASP A 80 2.68 -0.10 -2.31
N THR A 81 3.17 -1.28 -2.69
CA THR A 81 2.67 -2.59 -2.25
C THR A 81 3.02 -2.96 -0.81
N PHE A 82 3.82 -2.17 -0.08
CA PHE A 82 4.24 -2.44 1.29
C PHE A 82 3.05 -2.59 2.26
N GLY A 83 1.92 -1.93 1.96
CA GLY A 83 0.69 -2.05 2.75
C GLY A 83 0.08 -3.46 2.78
N ARG A 84 0.47 -4.35 1.87
CA ARG A 84 0.01 -5.74 1.78
C ARG A 84 0.66 -6.69 2.80
N LEU A 85 1.64 -6.22 3.56
CA LEU A 85 2.34 -7.01 4.57
C LEU A 85 1.48 -7.16 5.83
N ASP A 86 0.38 -7.88 5.73
CA ASP A 86 -0.64 -7.97 6.79
C ASP A 86 -0.11 -8.53 8.10
N LYS A 87 0.83 -9.50 8.01
CA LYS A 87 1.43 -10.18 9.17
C LYS A 87 2.62 -9.44 9.79
N LEU A 88 3.01 -8.28 9.26
CA LEU A 88 4.16 -7.55 9.77
C LEU A 88 3.83 -6.92 11.13
N GLU A 89 4.58 -7.35 12.15
CA GLU A 89 4.42 -6.94 13.56
C GLU A 89 5.58 -6.08 14.03
N LYS A 90 6.80 -6.35 13.54
CA LYS A 90 8.00 -5.59 13.89
C LYS A 90 8.62 -4.99 12.65
N LEU A 91 8.80 -3.68 12.69
CA LEU A 91 9.38 -2.90 11.60
C LEU A 91 10.38 -1.91 12.16
N ASN A 92 11.63 -2.04 11.77
CA ASN A 92 12.67 -1.06 12.07
C ASN A 92 13.12 -0.35 10.78
N LEU A 93 12.92 0.96 10.74
CA LEU A 93 13.27 1.84 9.62
C LEU A 93 14.25 2.94 10.04
N GLU A 94 14.80 2.88 11.26
CA GLU A 94 15.64 3.93 11.80
C GLU A 94 16.88 4.19 10.93
N GLN A 95 17.38 5.42 10.98
CA GLN A 95 18.59 5.82 10.25
C GLN A 95 18.49 5.57 8.73
N ASN A 96 17.32 5.84 8.15
CA ASN A 96 17.08 5.93 6.71
C ASN A 96 16.62 7.35 6.32
N PRO A 97 17.02 7.88 5.16
CA PRO A 97 16.52 9.14 4.61
C PRO A 97 15.11 8.99 3.98
N LEU A 98 14.18 8.39 4.73
CA LEU A 98 12.81 8.10 4.30
C LEU A 98 12.02 9.40 4.06
N ALA A 99 11.61 9.60 2.82
CA ALA A 99 10.63 10.60 2.42
C ALA A 99 9.20 10.04 2.44
N MET A 100 9.04 8.73 2.16
CA MET A 100 7.74 8.06 2.10
C MET A 100 7.81 6.63 2.67
N PRO A 101 7.01 6.28 3.68
CA PRO A 101 6.08 7.12 4.45
C PRO A 101 6.82 8.23 5.23
N PRO A 102 6.15 9.35 5.54
CA PRO A 102 6.73 10.40 6.36
C PRO A 102 7.05 9.88 7.77
N MET A 103 8.10 10.41 8.39
CA MET A 103 8.57 9.95 9.70
C MET A 103 7.52 10.03 10.80
N ASP A 104 6.57 10.97 10.71
CA ASP A 104 5.44 11.07 11.65
C ASP A 104 4.54 9.83 11.64
N ILE A 105 4.44 9.15 10.50
CA ILE A 105 3.69 7.89 10.35
C ILE A 105 4.54 6.72 10.84
N VAL A 106 5.84 6.71 10.51
CA VAL A 106 6.78 5.69 11.00
C VAL A 106 6.80 5.65 12.53
N ASN A 107 6.83 6.82 13.18
CA ASN A 107 6.85 6.95 14.64
C ASN A 107 5.55 6.48 15.32
N LYS A 108 4.44 6.36 14.58
CA LYS A 108 3.17 5.81 15.10
C LYS A 108 3.15 4.28 15.13
N GLY A 109 4.14 3.62 14.52
CA GLY A 109 4.30 2.17 14.52
C GLY A 109 3.92 1.51 13.20
N VAL A 110 4.05 0.19 13.17
CA VAL A 110 3.92 -0.64 11.96
C VAL A 110 2.52 -0.56 11.33
N ASP A 111 1.46 -0.53 12.15
CA ASP A 111 0.09 -0.51 11.66
C ASP A 111 -0.24 0.80 10.94
N ALA A 112 0.27 1.93 11.44
CA ALA A 112 0.11 3.22 10.79
C ALA A 112 0.85 3.28 9.44
N VAL A 113 2.05 2.67 9.37
CA VAL A 113 2.80 2.54 8.11
C VAL A 113 2.03 1.68 7.11
N LYS A 114 1.54 0.51 7.51
CA LYS A 114 0.73 -0.38 6.66
C LYS A 114 -0.50 0.34 6.15
N GLU A 115 -1.26 1.00 7.03
CA GLU A 115 -2.48 1.71 6.67
C GLU A 115 -2.20 2.87 5.70
N TYR A 116 -1.15 3.66 5.94
CA TYR A 116 -0.75 4.76 5.06
C TYR A 116 -0.39 4.26 3.66
N MET A 117 0.43 3.20 3.57
CA MET A 117 0.84 2.63 2.29
C MET A 117 -0.33 1.99 1.55
N SER A 118 -1.22 1.28 2.24
CA SER A 118 -2.44 0.71 1.65
C SER A 118 -3.37 1.78 1.10
N LYS A 119 -3.61 2.86 1.86
CA LYS A 119 -4.42 3.99 1.39
C LYS A 119 -3.82 4.64 0.15
N ARG A 120 -2.52 4.92 0.20
CA ARG A 120 -1.78 5.50 -0.93
C ARG A 120 -1.89 4.63 -2.18
N TRP A 121 -1.75 3.32 -2.05
CA TRP A 121 -1.87 2.42 -3.20
C TRP A 121 -3.29 2.40 -3.80
N LEU A 122 -4.32 2.42 -2.96
CA LEU A 122 -5.70 2.55 -3.42
C LEU A 122 -5.94 3.87 -4.17
N ASP A 123 -5.39 4.98 -3.68
CA ASP A 123 -5.50 6.29 -4.34
C ASP A 123 -4.84 6.26 -5.74
N ILE A 124 -3.66 5.63 -5.86
CA ILE A 124 -2.96 5.44 -7.13
C ILE A 124 -3.81 4.61 -8.11
N LEU A 125 -4.38 3.49 -7.66
CA LEU A 125 -5.22 2.62 -8.49
C LEU A 125 -6.50 3.33 -8.95
N LEU A 126 -7.14 4.10 -8.07
CA LEU A 126 -8.34 4.85 -8.39
C LEU A 126 -8.07 5.95 -9.44
N GLU A 127 -6.94 6.65 -9.30
CA GLU A 127 -6.54 7.68 -10.26
C GLU A 127 -6.21 7.07 -11.63
N GLU A 128 -5.57 5.89 -11.66
CA GLU A 128 -5.28 5.17 -12.90
C GLU A 128 -6.55 4.70 -13.61
N GLU A 129 -7.54 4.20 -12.87
CA GLU A 129 -8.84 3.80 -13.43
C GLU A 129 -9.60 5.01 -14.00
N GLN A 130 -9.62 6.14 -13.28
CA GLN A 130 -10.23 7.38 -13.78
C GLN A 130 -9.57 7.85 -15.09
N LYS A 131 -8.24 7.76 -15.20
CA LYS A 131 -7.51 8.09 -16.42
C LYS A 131 -7.87 7.16 -17.57
N ARG A 132 -8.03 5.85 -17.31
CA ARG A 132 -8.45 4.86 -18.32
C ARG A 132 -9.86 5.18 -18.85
N ILE A 133 -10.82 5.43 -17.95
CA ILE A 133 -12.19 5.78 -18.32
C ILE A 133 -12.23 7.08 -19.14
N ALA A 134 -11.47 8.11 -18.73
CA ALA A 134 -11.39 9.39 -19.44
C ALA A 134 -10.74 9.27 -20.83
N ALA A 135 -9.77 8.36 -21.00
CA ALA A 135 -9.16 8.08 -22.29
C ALA A 135 -10.08 7.29 -23.24
N GLU A 136 -10.94 6.43 -22.69
CA GLU A 136 -11.87 5.59 -23.45
C GLU A 136 -13.19 6.31 -23.84
N THR A 137 -13.52 7.46 -23.24
CA THR A 137 -14.71 8.25 -23.60
C THR A 137 -14.38 9.65 -24.14
N PRO A 138 -14.09 9.80 -25.45
CA PRO A 138 -13.95 11.13 -26.07
C PRO A 138 -15.28 11.88 -26.25
N GLN A 139 -16.44 11.21 -26.16
CA GLN A 139 -17.76 11.83 -26.40
C GLN A 139 -18.88 10.98 -25.77
N ALA A 140 -19.37 11.37 -24.59
CA ALA A 140 -20.73 11.05 -24.17
C ALA A 140 -21.25 12.14 -23.24
N THR A 141 -22.18 12.91 -23.79
CA THR A 141 -22.99 13.91 -23.11
C THR A 141 -23.78 13.31 -21.94
N SER A 142 -23.86 14.09 -20.86
CA SER A 142 -24.98 14.18 -19.89
C SER A 142 -25.38 12.91 -19.13
N THR A 143 -24.87 12.76 -17.90
CA THR A 143 -25.58 13.10 -16.64
C THR A 143 -24.78 12.55 -15.45
N PRO A 144 -24.64 13.29 -14.34
CA PRO A 144 -23.77 12.91 -13.22
C PRO A 144 -24.23 11.67 -12.42
N LYS A 145 -25.36 11.05 -12.75
CA LYS A 145 -25.91 9.89 -12.01
C LYS A 145 -25.67 8.53 -12.68
N ALA A 146 -25.47 8.48 -13.99
CA ALA A 146 -25.36 7.21 -14.71
C ALA A 146 -24.02 6.47 -14.49
N TRP A 147 -22.93 7.20 -14.21
CA TRP A 147 -21.62 6.59 -13.95
C TRP A 147 -21.53 5.97 -12.54
N LEU A 148 -22.24 6.53 -11.56
CA LEU A 148 -22.26 5.99 -10.19
C LEU A 148 -22.91 4.60 -10.11
N GLU A 149 -23.97 4.34 -10.87
CA GLU A 149 -24.67 3.04 -10.85
C GLU A 149 -23.85 1.90 -11.46
N ARG A 150 -22.95 2.19 -12.39
CA ARG A 150 -22.16 1.17 -13.10
C ARG A 150 -20.90 0.75 -12.33
N SER A 151 -20.36 1.63 -11.49
CA SER A 151 -19.08 1.42 -10.79
C SER A 151 -19.18 0.66 -9.47
N VAL A 152 -20.36 0.55 -8.84
CA VAL A 152 -20.51 -0.06 -7.49
C VAL A 152 -21.12 -1.47 -7.50
N SER A 153 -21.21 -2.13 -8.65
CA SER A 153 -21.88 -3.44 -8.75
C SER A 153 -21.14 -4.61 -8.05
N TRP A 154 -19.99 -4.38 -7.40
CA TRP A 154 -19.18 -5.43 -6.76
C TRP A 154 -19.17 -5.33 -5.23
N VAL A 155 -19.72 -4.25 -4.65
CA VAL A 155 -19.78 -4.04 -3.18
C VAL A 155 -21.07 -4.53 -2.52
N SER A 156 -22.04 -5.08 -3.25
CA SER A 156 -23.24 -5.68 -2.63
C SER A 156 -23.02 -7.08 -2.04
N GLY A 157 -21.79 -7.60 -2.05
CA GLY A 157 -21.47 -8.97 -1.62
C GLY A 157 -20.82 -9.14 -0.24
N VAL A 158 -20.42 -8.07 0.46
CA VAL A 158 -19.85 -8.19 1.82
C VAL A 158 -20.79 -7.52 2.81
N SER A 159 -21.63 -8.36 3.43
CA SER A 159 -22.38 -8.03 4.64
C SER A 159 -21.41 -7.76 5.79
N GLY A 160 -21.57 -6.63 6.46
CA GLY A 160 -21.09 -6.43 7.82
C GLY A 160 -20.38 -5.10 8.06
N SER A 161 -21.13 -4.13 8.60
CA SER A 161 -20.67 -2.92 9.29
C SER A 161 -19.77 -1.95 8.54
N LEU A 162 -20.32 -0.80 8.15
CA LEU A 162 -19.73 0.55 8.30
C LEU A 162 -20.63 1.70 7.79
N VAL A 163 -21.91 1.45 7.47
CA VAL A 163 -22.87 2.52 7.11
C VAL A 163 -23.40 3.19 8.39
N GLY A 164 -22.58 4.06 8.98
CA GLY A 164 -22.92 4.77 10.22
C GLY A 164 -22.82 6.29 10.19
N TYR A 165 -22.28 6.91 9.14
CA TYR A 165 -21.84 8.32 9.23
C TYR A 165 -22.44 9.31 8.22
N LEU A 166 -23.45 8.93 7.42
CA LEU A 166 -24.05 9.84 6.41
C LEU A 166 -25.55 10.07 6.55
N SER A 167 -26.11 10.05 7.75
CA SER A 167 -27.51 10.44 7.96
C SER A 167 -27.66 11.36 9.17
N GLY A 168 -27.21 12.60 8.98
CA GLY A 168 -27.54 13.75 9.83
C GLY A 168 -28.64 14.60 9.19
N ASN A 169 -29.87 14.24 9.47
CA ASN A 169 -30.95 15.13 9.92
C ASN A 169 -31.05 16.57 9.36
N GLU A 170 -31.97 16.80 8.42
CA GLU A 170 -32.82 18.01 8.41
C GLU A 170 -34.27 17.62 8.08
N LYS A 171 -35.15 17.87 9.05
CA LYS A 171 -36.61 17.67 8.98
C LYS A 171 -37.27 18.98 8.57
N SER A 172 -38.22 18.86 7.64
CA SER A 172 -39.54 19.52 7.65
C SER A 172 -39.62 21.03 7.45
N GLU A 173 -40.27 21.46 6.37
CA GLU A 173 -41.56 22.15 6.47
C GLU A 173 -42.34 22.10 5.13
N LYS A 174 -43.65 21.91 5.27
CA LYS A 174 -44.66 21.80 4.21
C LYS A 174 -45.20 23.20 3.91
N ASP A 175 -45.47 23.49 2.64
CA ASP A 175 -46.53 24.39 2.12
C ASP A 175 -46.57 24.14 0.59
N ALA A 176 -47.59 23.62 -0.10
CA ALA A 176 -49.05 23.64 -0.02
C ALA A 176 -49.71 24.97 -0.45
N TYR A 177 -49.38 25.50 -1.63
CA TYR A 177 -50.26 26.40 -2.40
C TYR A 177 -49.86 26.44 -3.89
N LEU A 178 -50.67 25.84 -4.76
CA LEU A 178 -50.76 26.19 -6.19
C LEU A 178 -52.05 25.60 -6.77
N ASP A 179 -53.17 26.25 -6.46
CA ASP A 179 -54.44 26.12 -7.17
C ASP A 179 -55.08 27.51 -7.26
N GLN A 180 -54.79 28.23 -8.34
CA GLN A 180 -55.72 29.12 -9.04
C GLN A 180 -55.00 29.87 -10.17
N GLN A 181 -55.30 29.49 -11.42
CA GLN A 181 -55.38 30.47 -12.50
C GLN A 181 -56.69 30.25 -13.26
N LEU A 182 -57.44 31.34 -13.30
CA LEU A 182 -58.52 31.67 -14.24
C LEU A 182 -58.01 31.65 -15.69
#